data_AF-A0A9D4V3R9-F1
#
_entry.id   AF-A0A9D4V3R9-F1
#
_cell.length_a   1.000
_cell.length_b   1.000
_cell.length_c   1.000
_cell.angle_alpha   90.00
_cell.angle_beta   90.00
_cell.angle_gamma   90.00
#
_symmetry.space_group_name_H-M   'P 1'
#
loop_
_entity.id
_entity.type
_entity.pdbx_description
1 polymer ?
#
loop_
_entity_poly.entity_id
_entity_poly.type
_entity_poly.pdbx_seq_one_letter_code
_entity_poly.pdbx_strand_id
1 'polypeptide(L)'
;MVILAQWEDRAARGLFRYDVTACETKVLPGEYGFIAQLNEGRHSKKRPTEFRVDQVLQPFDPSKFNFTKASKEELLFCVKSGVSHEGEFYPEAPVVEGTNAIIINVSPIEYGHILLVPKITARIPQRIDEDSLLLAINMAVEAKNPFFRLGC
;
A
#
# COMPACT_ATOMS: atom_id res chain seq x y z
N MET A 1 -1.75 16.03 -5.94
CA MET A 1 -0.86 15.23 -5.04
C MET A 1 -0.09 14.24 -5.91
N VAL A 2 1.25 14.27 -5.91
CA VAL A 2 2.10 13.48 -6.84
C VAL A 2 1.78 11.97 -6.79
N ILE A 3 1.44 11.45 -5.60
CA ILE A 3 1.04 10.05 -5.40
C ILE A 3 -0.20 9.66 -6.22
N LEU A 4 -1.27 10.49 -6.21
CA LEU A 4 -2.50 10.18 -6.94
C LEU A 4 -2.26 10.16 -8.45
N ALA A 5 -1.49 11.12 -8.97
CA ALA A 5 -1.13 11.15 -10.39
C ALA A 5 -0.35 9.89 -10.81
N GLN A 6 0.57 9.40 -9.97
CA GLN A 6 1.28 8.15 -10.24
C GLN A 6 0.37 6.92 -10.11
N TRP A 7 -0.59 6.93 -9.19
CA TRP A 7 -1.59 5.87 -9.06
C TRP A 7 -2.50 5.81 -10.30
N GLU A 8 -2.96 6.96 -10.79
CA GLU A 8 -3.77 7.08 -12.01
C GLU A 8 -3.00 6.66 -13.26
N ASP A 9 -1.71 6.98 -13.37
CA ASP A 9 -0.86 6.48 -14.45
C ASP A 9 -0.83 4.94 -14.48
N ARG A 10 -0.67 4.30 -13.32
CA ARG A 10 -0.71 2.83 -13.20
C ARG A 10 -2.09 2.28 -13.53
N ALA A 11 -3.15 3.05 -13.27
CA ALA A 11 -4.52 2.69 -13.59
C ALA A 11 -4.77 2.72 -15.10
N ALA A 12 -4.34 3.79 -15.76
CA ALA A 12 -4.40 3.94 -17.21
C ALA A 12 -3.60 2.85 -17.95
N ARG A 13 -2.53 2.35 -17.33
CA ARG A 13 -1.72 1.23 -17.83
C ARG A 13 -2.31 -0.16 -17.56
N GLY A 14 -3.44 -0.27 -16.86
CA GLY A 14 -4.13 -1.53 -16.61
C GLY A 14 -3.46 -2.44 -15.58
N LEU A 15 -2.70 -1.89 -14.64
CA LEU A 15 -1.93 -2.68 -13.65
C LEU A 15 -2.77 -3.19 -12.46
N PHE A 16 -4.03 -2.77 -12.35
CA PHE A 16 -4.94 -3.22 -11.29
C PHE A 16 -5.77 -4.42 -11.71
N ARG A 17 -6.14 -5.26 -10.74
CA ARG A 17 -6.94 -6.47 -11.00
C ARG A 17 -8.41 -6.18 -11.30
N TYR A 18 -8.90 -4.99 -10.97
CA TYR A 18 -10.26 -4.49 -11.19
C TYR A 18 -10.26 -2.97 -11.04
N ASP A 19 -11.30 -2.32 -11.56
CA ASP A 19 -11.52 -0.88 -11.38
C ASP A 19 -12.28 -0.64 -10.08
N VAL A 20 -11.60 -0.08 -9.07
CA VAL A 20 -12.21 0.24 -7.78
C VAL A 20 -13.11 1.47 -7.84
N THR A 21 -12.91 2.36 -8.82
CA THR A 21 -13.68 3.59 -8.97
C THR A 21 -15.08 3.33 -9.52
N ALA A 22 -15.27 2.19 -10.19
CA ALA A 22 -16.55 1.70 -10.67
C ALA A 22 -17.35 0.91 -9.60
N CYS A 23 -16.81 0.72 -8.40
CA CYS A 23 -17.49 -0.06 -7.35
C CYS A 23 -18.68 0.72 -6.77
N GLU A 24 -19.82 0.03 -6.62
CA GLU A 24 -21.01 0.64 -6.03
C GLU A 24 -20.79 0.97 -4.55
N THR A 25 -21.21 2.17 -4.16
CA THR A 25 -21.14 2.63 -2.77
C THR A 25 -22.50 3.12 -2.27
N LYS A 26 -22.74 2.95 -0.97
CA LYS A 26 -23.94 3.43 -0.29
C LYS A 26 -23.60 3.96 1.09
N VAL A 27 -24.06 5.17 1.39
CA VAL A 27 -24.04 5.70 2.77
C VAL A 27 -25.10 4.95 3.57
N LEU A 28 -24.67 4.34 4.67
CA LEU A 28 -25.54 3.61 5.59
C LEU A 28 -26.29 4.58 6.50
N PRO A 29 -27.54 4.26 6.89
CA PRO A 29 -28.29 5.08 7.83
C PRO A 29 -27.59 5.12 9.20
N GLY A 30 -27.75 6.23 9.93
CA GLY A 30 -27.17 6.45 11.26
C GLY A 30 -26.35 7.74 11.36
N GLU A 31 -25.81 8.03 12.54
CA GLU A 31 -25.13 9.30 12.84
C GLU A 31 -23.63 9.31 12.48
N TYR A 32 -23.07 8.14 12.18
CA TYR A 32 -21.62 7.96 11.98
C TYR A 32 -21.16 8.02 10.52
N GLY A 33 -22.10 8.15 9.57
CA GLY A 33 -21.77 8.32 8.15
C GLY A 33 -21.00 7.14 7.53
N PHE A 34 -21.25 5.90 7.97
CA PHE A 34 -20.59 4.72 7.41
C PHE A 34 -20.90 4.56 5.92
N ILE A 35 -19.91 4.08 5.16
CA ILE A 35 -20.03 3.78 3.74
C ILE A 35 -19.88 2.27 3.55
N ALA A 36 -20.85 1.65 2.89
CA ALA A 36 -20.71 0.29 2.37
C ALA A 36 -20.29 0.36 0.90
N GLN A 37 -19.32 -0.49 0.53
CA GLN A 37 -18.82 -0.61 -0.84
C GLN A 37 -18.87 -2.06 -1.29
N LEU A 38 -19.44 -2.28 -2.47
CA LEU A 38 -19.50 -3.60 -3.11
C LEU A 38 -18.34 -3.76 -4.08
N ASN A 39 -17.31 -4.50 -3.65
CA ASN A 39 -16.15 -4.82 -4.47
C ASN A 39 -16.32 -6.19 -5.15
N GLU A 40 -17.03 -6.21 -6.26
CA GLU A 40 -17.26 -7.43 -7.04
C GLU A 40 -15.94 -8.04 -7.56
N GLY A 41 -15.86 -9.37 -7.58
CA GLY A 41 -14.64 -10.07 -8.01
C GLY A 41 -13.45 -9.99 -7.03
N ARG A 42 -13.53 -9.18 -5.97
CA ARG A 42 -12.49 -9.14 -4.93
C ARG A 42 -12.44 -10.44 -4.12
N HIS A 43 -13.59 -11.06 -3.86
CA HIS A 43 -13.67 -12.32 -3.12
C HIS A 43 -12.99 -13.48 -3.87
N SER A 44 -13.26 -13.63 -5.17
CA SER A 44 -12.71 -14.71 -6.00
C SER A 44 -11.19 -14.57 -6.25
N LYS A 45 -10.65 -13.35 -6.15
CA LYS A 45 -9.21 -13.06 -6.28
C LYS A 45 -8.48 -12.95 -4.93
N LYS A 46 -9.19 -13.14 -3.81
CA LYS A 46 -8.59 -13.09 -2.46
C LYS A 46 -7.75 -14.34 -2.25
N ARG A 47 -6.51 -14.17 -1.77
CA ARG A 47 -5.70 -15.33 -1.38
C ARG A 47 -6.36 -16.06 -0.21
N PRO A 48 -6.34 -17.40 -0.18
CA PRO A 48 -6.74 -18.17 0.98
C PRO A 48 -5.94 -17.72 2.20
N THR A 49 -6.58 -17.72 3.38
CA THR A 49 -5.85 -17.51 4.63
C THR A 49 -4.92 -18.69 4.85
N GLU A 50 -3.62 -18.46 4.80
CA GLU A 50 -2.60 -19.51 4.92
C GLU A 50 -2.21 -19.80 6.37
N PHE A 51 -2.74 -19.04 7.34
CA PHE A 51 -2.39 -19.14 8.75
C PHE A 51 -3.60 -19.52 9.60
N ARG A 52 -3.31 -20.21 10.69
CA ARG A 52 -4.29 -20.55 11.72
C ARG A 52 -4.51 -19.32 12.61
N VAL A 53 -5.70 -19.22 13.21
CA VAL A 53 -6.10 -18.07 14.06
C VAL A 53 -5.13 -17.86 15.23
N ASP A 54 -4.47 -18.92 15.69
CA ASP A 54 -3.52 -18.94 16.80
C ASP A 54 -2.08 -18.51 16.42
N GLN A 55 -1.75 -18.35 15.14
CA GLN A 55 -0.39 -18.01 14.71
C GLN A 55 -0.37 -16.92 13.63
N VAL A 56 -0.54 -15.68 14.07
CA VAL A 56 -0.53 -14.49 13.20
C VAL A 56 0.88 -14.17 12.68
N LEU A 57 1.91 -14.32 13.52
CA LEU A 57 3.30 -14.00 13.16
C LEU A 57 3.97 -15.23 12.53
N GLN A 58 4.22 -15.14 11.23
CA GLN A 58 4.79 -16.22 10.42
C GLN A 58 6.23 -15.87 10.00
N PRO A 59 7.15 -16.85 9.96
CA PRO A 59 8.47 -16.62 9.38
C PRO A 59 8.35 -16.26 7.90
N PHE A 60 9.36 -15.57 7.37
CA PHE A 60 9.43 -15.32 5.93
C PHE A 60 9.56 -16.64 5.16
N ASP A 61 8.75 -16.78 4.11
CA ASP A 61 8.77 -17.93 3.21
C ASP A 61 8.88 -17.45 1.76
N PRO A 62 10.01 -17.71 1.07
CA PRO A 62 10.20 -17.27 -0.31
C PRO A 62 9.26 -17.98 -1.30
N SER A 63 8.71 -19.15 -0.95
CA SER A 63 7.78 -19.89 -1.80
C SER A 63 6.40 -19.22 -1.84
N LYS A 64 5.99 -18.60 -0.73
CA LYS A 64 4.72 -17.90 -0.55
C LYS A 64 4.75 -16.50 -1.15
N PHE A 65 3.63 -15.79 -1.07
CA PHE A 65 3.62 -14.39 -1.46
C PHE A 65 4.55 -13.55 -0.58
N ASN A 66 5.29 -12.66 -1.23
CA ASN A 66 6.06 -11.61 -0.59
C ASN A 66 6.28 -10.46 -1.58
N PHE A 67 6.64 -9.29 -1.08
CA PHE A 67 6.80 -8.09 -1.89
C PHE A 67 8.04 -8.08 -2.78
N THR A 68 9.01 -8.99 -2.59
CA THR A 68 10.12 -9.13 -3.55
C THR A 68 9.66 -9.68 -4.90
N LYS A 69 8.41 -10.16 -5.00
CA LYS A 69 7.78 -10.65 -6.23
C LYS A 69 6.94 -9.58 -6.95
N ALA A 70 6.79 -8.38 -6.38
CA ALA A 70 6.06 -7.29 -7.03
C ALA A 70 6.77 -6.84 -8.30
N SER A 71 6.02 -6.51 -9.35
CA SER A 71 6.61 -5.98 -10.59
C SER A 71 7.25 -4.62 -10.36
N LYS A 72 8.30 -4.30 -11.10
CA LYS A 72 8.89 -2.95 -11.11
C LYS A 72 7.89 -1.89 -11.55
N GLU A 73 6.88 -2.26 -12.34
CA GLU A 73 5.83 -1.35 -12.80
C GLU A 73 4.87 -0.92 -11.68
N GLU A 74 4.78 -1.72 -10.60
CA GLU A 74 3.95 -1.41 -9.43
C GLU A 74 4.59 -0.35 -8.52
N LEU A 75 5.90 -0.10 -8.67
CA LEU A 75 6.64 0.89 -7.88
C LEU A 75 6.22 2.31 -8.28
N LEU A 76 5.86 3.11 -7.27
CA LEU A 76 5.60 4.54 -7.43
C LEU A 76 6.80 5.38 -6.99
N PHE A 77 7.29 5.14 -5.76
CA PHE A 77 8.38 5.91 -5.16
C PHE A 77 9.25 5.06 -4.26
N CYS A 78 10.50 5.50 -4.09
CA CYS A 78 11.36 5.08 -2.99
C CYS A 78 11.34 6.15 -1.89
N VAL A 79 11.26 5.74 -0.64
CA VAL A 79 11.19 6.63 0.52
C VAL A 79 12.36 6.37 1.46
N LYS A 80 13.00 7.44 1.88
CA LYS A 80 14.06 7.44 2.88
C LYS A 80 13.77 8.52 3.92
N SER A 81 14.18 8.28 5.16
CA SER A 81 14.19 9.33 6.17
C SER A 81 15.18 10.41 5.75
N GLY A 82 14.72 11.65 5.66
CA GLY A 82 15.55 12.83 5.41
C GLY A 82 16.22 13.32 6.69
N VAL A 83 17.26 14.15 6.53
CA VAL A 83 17.88 14.89 7.64
C VAL A 83 17.14 16.22 7.89
N SER A 84 16.49 16.75 6.86
CA SER A 84 15.67 17.95 6.89
C SER A 84 14.22 17.63 7.28
N HIS A 85 13.50 18.66 7.75
CA HIS A 85 12.06 18.57 8.04
C HIS A 85 11.18 18.72 6.79
N GLU A 86 11.78 18.93 5.62
CA GLU A 86 11.07 19.11 4.35
C GLU A 86 11.30 17.89 3.44
N GLY A 87 10.22 17.42 2.80
CA GLY A 87 10.29 16.34 1.83
C GLY A 87 11.03 16.78 0.56
N GLU A 88 11.99 15.96 0.13
CA GLU A 88 12.73 16.16 -1.12
C GLU A 88 12.35 15.08 -2.14
N PHE A 89 12.20 15.47 -3.41
CA PHE A 89 11.84 14.56 -4.49
C PHE A 89 13.00 14.37 -5.49
N TYR A 90 13.34 13.12 -5.75
CA TYR A 90 14.42 12.72 -6.64
C TYR A 90 13.89 11.77 -7.74
N PRO A 91 13.72 12.23 -8.98
CA PRO A 91 13.01 11.46 -10.03
C PRO A 91 13.73 10.16 -10.46
N GLU A 92 15.06 10.07 -10.28
CA GLU A 92 15.87 8.94 -10.77
C GLU A 92 16.68 8.26 -9.65
N ALA A 93 16.17 8.25 -8.42
CA ALA A 93 16.84 7.58 -7.32
C ALA A 93 16.90 6.05 -7.55
N PRO A 94 18.07 5.40 -7.36
CA PRO A 94 18.17 3.95 -7.52
C PRO A 94 17.42 3.21 -6.41
N VAL A 95 16.80 2.08 -6.76
CA VAL A 95 16.29 1.11 -5.77
C VAL A 95 17.46 0.28 -5.27
N VAL A 96 17.81 0.42 -4.01
CA VAL A 96 18.95 -0.28 -3.38
C VAL A 96 18.45 -1.23 -2.28
N GLU A 97 19.35 -2.01 -1.70
CA GLU A 97 19.02 -2.84 -0.56
C GLU A 97 18.54 -1.99 0.63
N GLY A 98 17.49 -2.44 1.30
CA GLY A 98 16.89 -1.70 2.43
C GLY A 98 16.00 -0.52 2.02
N THR A 99 15.77 -0.28 0.73
CA THR A 99 14.83 0.74 0.26
C THR A 99 13.41 0.49 0.80
N ASN A 100 12.79 1.52 1.37
CA ASN A 100 11.36 1.53 1.62
C ASN A 100 10.65 1.96 0.33
N ALA A 101 9.65 1.21 -0.07
CA ALA A 101 8.95 1.45 -1.32
C ALA A 101 7.50 1.85 -1.08
N ILE A 102 7.00 2.77 -1.90
CA ILE A 102 5.57 2.97 -2.10
C ILE A 102 5.22 2.29 -3.41
N ILE A 103 4.32 1.32 -3.35
CA ILE A 103 3.82 0.58 -4.52
C ILE A 103 2.30 0.72 -4.61
N ILE A 104 1.71 0.46 -5.78
CA ILE A 104 0.25 0.32 -5.87
C ILE A 104 -0.22 -0.93 -5.12
N ASN A 105 -1.41 -0.87 -4.53
CA ASN A 105 -2.11 -2.10 -4.22
C ASN A 105 -2.85 -2.59 -5.47
N VAL A 106 -2.33 -3.63 -6.14
CA VAL A 106 -2.96 -4.19 -7.36
C VAL A 106 -4.39 -4.72 -7.13
N SER A 107 -4.84 -4.85 -5.88
CA SER A 107 -6.23 -5.15 -5.49
C SER A 107 -6.74 -4.07 -4.52
N PRO A 108 -6.92 -2.83 -5.02
CA PRO A 108 -7.15 -1.67 -4.17
C PRO A 108 -8.52 -1.75 -3.52
N ILE A 109 -8.62 -1.30 -2.27
CA ILE A 109 -9.90 -1.21 -1.55
C ILE A 109 -10.62 0.11 -1.89
N GLU A 110 -9.87 1.16 -2.20
CA GLU A 110 -10.37 2.50 -2.47
C GLU A 110 -9.46 3.19 -3.51
N TYR A 111 -9.94 4.25 -4.14
CA TYR A 111 -9.13 5.13 -4.98
C TYR A 111 -7.88 5.63 -4.24
N GLY A 112 -6.72 5.56 -4.90
CA GLY A 112 -5.43 5.96 -4.31
C GLY A 112 -4.85 4.97 -3.30
N HIS A 113 -5.41 3.76 -3.16
CA HIS A 113 -4.87 2.74 -2.25
C HIS A 113 -3.49 2.26 -2.71
N ILE A 114 -2.49 2.58 -1.90
CA ILE A 114 -1.08 2.24 -2.05
C ILE A 114 -0.60 1.40 -0.86
N LEU A 115 0.53 0.74 -1.02
CA LEU A 115 1.22 0.02 0.05
C LEU A 115 2.57 0.68 0.33
N LEU A 116 2.81 1.01 1.60
CA LEU A 116 4.15 1.28 2.09
C LEU A 116 4.80 -0.05 2.46
N VAL A 117 5.91 -0.37 1.82
CA VAL A 117 6.66 -1.62 2.03
C VAL A 117 8.05 -1.26 2.56
N PRO A 118 8.25 -1.27 3.88
CA PRO A 118 9.56 -1.05 4.48
C PRO A 118 10.55 -2.12 4.02
N LYS A 119 11.76 -1.71 3.66
CA LYS A 119 12.86 -2.61 3.26
C LYS A 119 12.40 -3.72 2.29
N ILE A 120 11.85 -3.33 1.14
CA ILE A 120 11.13 -4.24 0.21
C ILE A 120 11.92 -5.48 -0.21
N THR A 121 13.26 -5.41 -0.21
CA THR A 121 14.17 -6.52 -0.58
C THR A 121 14.66 -7.36 0.60
N ALA A 122 14.38 -6.98 1.86
CA ALA A 122 15.00 -7.56 3.05
C ALA A 122 14.44 -8.92 3.49
N ARG A 123 13.41 -9.46 2.81
CA ARG A 123 12.84 -10.79 3.08
C ARG A 123 12.47 -11.01 4.56
N ILE A 124 11.84 -10.00 5.14
CA ILE A 124 11.40 -10.02 6.55
C ILE A 124 9.94 -10.47 6.70
N PRO A 125 9.55 -11.01 7.86
CA PRO A 125 8.15 -11.19 8.21
C PRO A 125 7.35 -9.89 8.08
N GLN A 126 6.11 -9.99 7.58
CA GLN A 126 5.18 -8.86 7.50
C GLN A 126 4.62 -8.56 8.90
N ARG A 127 5.39 -7.82 9.71
CA ARG A 127 5.01 -7.35 11.05
C ARG A 127 5.25 -5.85 11.16
N ILE A 128 4.46 -5.20 12.01
CA ILE A 128 4.73 -3.82 12.41
C ILE A 128 5.77 -3.84 13.53
N ASP A 129 6.76 -2.97 13.39
CA ASP A 129 7.73 -2.60 14.42
C ASP A 129 7.76 -1.07 14.56
N GLU A 130 8.54 -0.58 15.53
CA GLU A 130 8.63 0.85 15.83
C GLU A 130 9.08 1.67 14.61
N ASP A 131 10.12 1.21 13.90
CA ASP A 131 10.67 1.88 12.72
C ASP A 131 9.65 1.98 11.58
N SER A 132 8.96 0.87 11.27
CA SER A 132 7.95 0.83 10.20
C SER A 132 6.72 1.66 10.53
N LEU A 133 6.28 1.68 11.80
CA LEU A 133 5.17 2.52 12.24
C LEU A 133 5.54 4.01 12.15
N LEU A 134 6.73 4.39 12.62
CA LEU A 134 7.21 5.77 12.54
C LEU A 134 7.30 6.24 11.08
N LEU A 135 7.81 5.40 10.18
CA LEU A 135 7.85 5.69 8.75
C LEU A 135 6.44 5.94 8.18
N ALA A 136 5.47 5.11 8.54
CA ALA A 136 4.09 5.26 8.08
C ALA A 136 3.45 6.57 8.59
N ILE A 137 3.70 6.94 9.85
CA ILE A 137 3.23 8.20 10.43
C ILE A 137 3.85 9.40 9.70
N ASN A 138 5.17 9.39 9.51
CA ASN A 138 5.87 10.47 8.79
C ASN A 138 5.35 10.63 7.36
N MET A 139 5.09 9.51 6.66
CA MET A 139 4.49 9.53 5.33
C MET A 139 3.09 10.16 5.34
N ALA A 140 2.25 9.86 6.34
CA ALA A 140 0.92 10.44 6.44
C ALA A 140 0.97 11.95 6.74
N VAL A 141 1.92 12.40 7.56
CA VAL A 141 2.17 13.83 7.80
C VAL A 141 2.60 14.52 6.50
N GLU A 142 3.54 13.92 5.75
CA GLU A 142 4.04 14.50 4.50
C GLU A 142 2.98 14.51 3.38
N ALA A 143 2.01 13.60 3.41
CA ALA A 143 0.88 13.63 2.48
C ALA A 143 0.04 14.92 2.60
N LYS A 144 0.12 15.64 3.73
CA LYS A 144 -0.57 16.92 4.01
C LYS A 144 -2.05 16.89 3.61
N ASN A 145 -2.69 15.74 3.83
CA ASN A 145 -4.06 15.47 3.42
C ASN A 145 -4.85 14.89 4.59
N PRO A 146 -5.85 15.61 5.14
CA PRO A 146 -6.63 15.15 6.29
C PRO A 146 -7.52 13.93 5.98
N PHE A 147 -7.65 13.55 4.71
CA PHE A 147 -8.36 12.35 4.27
C PHE A 147 -7.42 11.17 3.98
N PHE A 148 -6.10 11.35 4.07
CA PHE A 148 -5.17 10.23 4.00
C PHE A 148 -5.36 9.34 5.24
N ARG A 149 -5.49 8.03 5.02
CA ARG A 149 -5.74 7.04 6.08
C ARG A 149 -4.61 6.03 6.10
N LEU A 150 -4.11 5.73 7.30
CA LEU A 150 -3.19 4.62 7.53
C LEU A 150 -4.00 3.40 7.97
N GLY A 151 -3.73 2.27 7.32
CA GLY A 151 -4.23 0.95 7.70
C GLY A 151 -3.08 -0.04 7.78
N CYS A 152 -3.24 -1.08 8.57
CA CYS A 152 -2.28 -2.16 8.76
C CYS A 152 -2.89 -3.52 8.44
#